data_AF-C2M9E8-F1
#
_entry.id   AF-C2M9E8-F1
#
_cell.length_a   1.000
_cell.length_b   1.000
_cell.length_c   1.000
_cell.angle_alpha   90.00
_cell.angle_beta   90.00
_cell.angle_gamma   90.00
#
_symmetry.space_group_name_H-M   'P 1'
#
loop_
_entity.id
_entity.type
_entity.pdbx_description
1 polymer ?
#
loop_
_entity_poly.entity_id
_entity_poly.type
_entity_poly.pdbx_seq_one_letter_code
_entity_poly.pdbx_strand_id
1 'polypeptide(L)' 'MPAHRSDITYVKCLGGFAYLSLTMDAYSRIITGFDLQPTLSTEGPYNALKQTVDFYQKHGFDLKGLIFHSDRGCQYV' A
#
# COMPACT_ATOMS: atom_id res chain seq x y z
N MET A 1 18.67 -0.21 1.10
CA MET A 1 17.61 0.76 1.42
C MET A 1 16.29 0.00 1.45
N PRO A 2 15.45 0.18 2.48
CA PRO A 2 14.12 -0.44 2.50
C PRO A 2 13.32 0.11 1.32
N ALA A 3 12.86 -0.81 0.46
CA ALA A 3 12.19 -0.48 -0.79
C ALA A 3 10.80 -1.11 -0.80
N HIS A 4 9.81 -0.30 -1.11
CA HIS A 4 8.41 -0.70 -1.11
C HIS A 4 7.81 -0.66 -2.49
N ARG A 5 6.92 -1.61 -2.74
CA ARG A 5 6.08 -1.66 -3.94
C ARG A 5 4.64 -1.40 -3.51
N SER A 6 3.97 -0.54 -4.25
CA SER A 6 2.53 -0.33 -4.14
C SER A 6 1.81 -0.92 -5.34
N ASP A 7 0.67 -1.52 -5.09
CA ASP A 7 -0.21 -2.05 -6.15
C ASP A 7 -1.69 -1.84 -5.77
N ILE A 8 -2.56 -1.69 -6.76
CA ILE A 8 -4.02 -1.69 -6.60
C ILE A 8 -4.57 -2.81 -7.46
N THR A 9 -5.32 -3.71 -6.83
CA THR A 9 -6.08 -4.74 -7.52
C THR A 9 -7.58 -4.59 -7.23
N TYR A 10 -8.42 -5.34 -7.92
CA TYR A 10 -9.85 -5.39 -7.66
C TYR A 10 -10.25 -6.76 -7.11
N VAL A 11 -11.13 -6.75 -6.10
CA VAL A 11 -11.68 -7.93 -5.46
C VAL A 11 -13.15 -8.05 -5.85
N LYS A 12 -13.55 -9.20 -6.36
CA LYS A 12 -14.95 -9.47 -6.72
C LYS A 12 -15.78 -9.67 -5.46
N CYS A 13 -16.87 -8.92 -5.37
CA CYS A 13 -17.86 -8.99 -4.29
C CYS A 13 -19.23 -9.39 -4.85
N LEU A 14 -20.16 -9.78 -3.98
CA LEU A 14 -21.52 -10.20 -4.37
C LEU A 14 -22.29 -9.13 -5.17
N GLY A 15 -21.96 -7.85 -5.01
CA GLY A 15 -22.61 -6.72 -5.68
C GLY A 15 -21.73 -5.93 -6.66
N GLY A 16 -20.56 -6.44 -7.05
CA GLY A 16 -19.63 -5.71 -7.93
C GLY A 16 -18.17 -5.98 -7.59
N PHE A 17 -17.36 -4.92 -7.57
CA PHE A 17 -15.95 -5.00 -7.21
C PHE A 17 -15.58 -3.95 -6.17
N ALA A 18 -14.62 -4.28 -5.32
CA ALA A 18 -13.93 -3.34 -4.46
C ALA A 18 -12.46 -3.24 -4.88
N TYR A 19 -11.80 -2.14 -4.55
CA TYR A 19 -10.43 -1.84 -4.91
C TYR A 19 -9.54 -2.04 -3.68
N LEU A 20 -8.58 -2.95 -3.79
CA LEU A 20 -7.63 -3.30 -2.74
C LEU A 20 -6.30 -2.63 -3.05
N SER A 21 -5.91 -1.66 -2.23
CA SER A 21 -4.57 -1.06 -2.23
C SER A 21 -3.65 -1.88 -1.33
N LEU A 22 -2.43 -2.14 -1.80
CA LEU A 22 -1.44 -2.97 -1.11
C LEU A 22 -0.09 -2.28 -1.10
N THR A 23 0.60 -2.42 0.03
CA THR A 23 2.01 -2.04 0.18
C THR A 23 2.80 -3.23 0.65
N MET A 24 3.92 -3.49 -0.02
CA MET A 24 4.74 -4.68 0.23
C MET A 24 6.21 -4.30 0.33
N ASP A 25 6.91 -4.90 1.28
CA ASP A 25 8.37 -4.86 1.33
C ASP A 25 8.97 -5.69 0.18
N ALA A 26 9.81 -5.06 -0.65
CA ALA A 26 10.31 -5.70 -1.87
C ALA A 26 11.27 -6.87 -1.60
N TYR A 27 11.92 -6.89 -0.43
CA TYR A 27 12.88 -7.93 -0.06
C TYR A 27 12.17 -9.16 0.54
N SER A 28 11.44 -8.96 1.62
CA SER A 28 10.80 -10.02 2.40
C SER A 28 9.44 -10.47 1.87
N ARG A 29 8.83 -9.69 0.96
CA ARG A 29 7.49 -9.91 0.40
C ARG A 29 6.36 -9.83 1.42
N ILE A 30 6.61 -9.33 2.62
CA ILE A 30 5.54 -9.12 3.60
C ILE A 30 4.66 -7.95 3.17
N ILE A 31 3.35 -8.09 3.34
CA ILE A 31 2.40 -7.00 3.20
C ILE A 31 2.50 -6.14 4.46
N THR A 32 2.88 -4.88 4.31
CA THR A 32 3.08 -3.95 5.42
C THR A 32 1.88 -3.01 5.62
N GLY A 33 0.97 -2.96 4.66
CA GLY A 33 -0.26 -2.19 4.73
C GLY A 33 -1.22 -2.55 3.61
N PHE A 34 -2.52 -2.36 3.87
CA PHE A 34 -3.56 -2.62 2.89
C PHE A 34 -4.81 -1.80 3.18
N ASP A 35 -5.61 -1.49 2.17
CA ASP A 35 -6.92 -0.87 2.38
C ASP A 35 -7.89 -1.28 1.27
N LEU A 36 -9.15 -1.55 1.64
CA LEU A 36 -10.19 -1.99 0.71
C LEU A 36 -11.25 -0.91 0.59
N GLN A 37 -11.36 -0.31 -0.59
CA GLN A 37 -12.28 0.79 -0.86
C GLN A 37 -13.33 0.40 -1.91
N PRO A 38 -14.57 0.89 -1.81
CA PRO A 38 -15.61 0.62 -2.81
C PRO A 38 -15.35 1.36 -4.14
N THR A 39 -14.47 2.36 -4.15
CA THR A 39 -14.13 3.18 -5.32
C THR A 39 -12.61 3.26 -5.49
N LEU A 40 -12.17 3.60 -6.71
CA LEU A 40 -10.76 3.80 -7.04
C LEU A 40 -10.32 5.22 -6.64
N SER A 41 -10.36 5.52 -5.34
CA SER A 41 -9.96 6.81 -4.75
C SER A 41 -8.49 6.79 -4.29
N THR A 42 -7.97 7.95 -3.91
CA THR A 42 -6.64 8.10 -3.29
C THR A 42 -6.61 7.65 -1.83
N GLU A 43 -7.75 7.42 -1.20
CA GLU A 43 -7.84 7.01 0.21
C GLU A 43 -7.22 5.64 0.44
N GLY A 44 -7.47 4.68 -0.47
CA GLY A 44 -6.90 3.34 -0.40
C GLY A 44 -5.37 3.34 -0.33
N PRO A 45 -4.68 3.91 -1.32
CA PRO A 45 -3.22 4.02 -1.32
C PRO A 45 -2.67 4.79 -0.12
N TYR A 46 -3.34 5.89 0.26
CA TYR A 46 -2.93 6.68 1.42
C TYR A 46 -2.99 5.87 2.72
N ASN A 47 -4.08 5.16 2.97
CA ASN A 47 -4.27 4.36 4.17
C ASN A 47 -3.29 3.18 4.22
N ALA A 48 -3.06 2.51 3.08
CA ALA A 48 -2.09 1.42 3.00
C ALA A 48 -0.66 1.90 3.27
N LEU A 49 -0.26 3.07 2.73
CA LEU A 49 1.04 3.68 3.01
C LEU A 49 1.18 4.08 4.48
N LYS A 50 0.14 4.66 5.08
CA LYS A 50 0.14 5.02 6.50
C LYS A 50 0.36 3.77 7.38
N GLN A 51 -0.34 2.68 7.10
CA GLN A 51 -0.14 1.40 7.79
C GLN A 51 1.29 0.88 7.66
N THR A 52 1.92 1.01 6.48
CA THR A 52 3.33 0.67 6.29
C THR A 52 4.24 1.47 7.21
N VAL A 53 4.06 2.79 7.28
CA VAL A 53 4.86 3.66 8.15
C VAL A 53 4.70 3.22 9.61
N ASP A 54 3.45 3.02 10.05
CA ASP A 54 3.13 2.58 11.42
C ASP A 54 3.74 1.20 11.73
N PHE A 55 3.70 0.27 10.75
CA PHE A 55 4.31 -1.06 10.86
C PHE A 55 5.81 -0.97 11.17
N TYR A 56 6.56 -0.17 10.40
CA TYR A 56 8.00 -0.04 10.61
C TYR A 56 8.36 0.69 11.90
N GLN A 57 7.62 1.77 12.23
CA GLN A 57 7.82 2.50 13.48
C GLN A 57 7.60 1.59 14.70
N LYS A 58 6.55 0.76 14.68
CA LYS A 58 6.24 -0.18 15.76
C LYS A 58 7.35 -1.23 15.97
N HIS A 59 8.04 -1.62 14.90
CA HIS A 59 9.12 -2.61 14.96
C HIS A 59 10.53 -1.98 15.10
N GLY A 60 10.61 -0.66 15.30
CA GLY A 60 11.87 0.05 15.57
C GLY A 60 12.79 0.19 14.37
N PHE A 61 12.27 0.11 13.14
CA PHE A 61 13.06 0.31 11.93
C PHE A 61 13.20 1.79 11.59
N ASP A 62 14.40 2.19 11.15
CA ASP A 62 14.64 3.53 10.61
C ASP A 62 14.06 3.63 9.19
N LEU A 63 13.23 4.65 8.97
CA LEU A 63 12.60 4.96 7.70
C LEU A 63 13.44 5.91 6.83
N LYS A 64 14.62 6.35 7.29
CA LYS A 64 15.51 7.18 6.47
C LYS A 64 15.91 6.48 5.18
N GLY A 65 15.66 7.16 4.06
CA GLY A 65 15.94 6.63 2.73
C GLY A 65 14.96 5.55 2.28
N LEU A 66 13.76 5.46 2.90
CA LEU A 66 12.66 4.66 2.40
C LEU A 66 12.29 5.11 0.99
N ILE A 67 12.33 4.18 0.03
CA ILE A 67 11.90 4.44 -1.34
C ILE A 67 10.57 3.73 -1.55
N PHE A 68 9.55 4.49 -1.89
CA PHE A 68 8.23 3.97 -2.21
C PHE A 68 8.01 4.02 -3.71
N HIS A 69 7.84 2.86 -4.33
CA HIS A 69 7.65 2.73 -5.76
C HIS A 69 6.20 2.36 -6.05
N SER A 70 5.51 3.25 -6.77
CA SER A 70 4.19 2.99 -7.33
C SER A 70 4.24 3.00 -8.85
N ASP A 71 3.45 2.13 -9.47
CA ASP A 71 3.13 2.28 -10.89
C ASP A 71 2.31 3.56 -11.07
N ARG A 72 2.52 4.27 -12.20
CA ARG A 72 2.15 5.69 -12.43
C ARG A 72 0.63 5.95 -12.57
N GLY A 73 -0.21 5.35 -11.74
CA GLY A 73 -1.65 5.64 -11.67
C GLY A 73 -1.92 7.01 -11.03
N CYS A 74 -2.98 7.70 -11.47
CA CYS A 74 -3.37 9.00 -10.91
C CYS A 74 -3.78 8.94 -9.43
N GLN A 75 -4.04 7.75 -8.90
CA GLN A 75 -4.37 7.48 -7.50
C GLN A 75 -3.15 7.55 -6.57
N TYR A 76 -1.94 7.60 -7.14
CA TYR A 76 -0.67 7.58 -6.42
C TYR A 76 0.11 8.89 -6.51
N VAL A 77 -0.52 9.94 -7.06
CA VAL A 77 0.03 11.29 -7.22
C VAL A 77 -0.47 12.20 -6.11
#